data_AF-B4H3A5-F1
#
_entry.id   AF-B4H3A5-F1
#
_cell.length_a   1.000
_cell.length_b   1.000
_cell.length_c   1.000
_cell.angle_alpha   90.00
_cell.angle_beta   90.00
_cell.angle_gamma   90.00
#
_symmetry.space_group_name_H-M   'P 1'
#
loop_
_entity.id
_entity.type
_entity.pdbx_description
1 polymer ?
#
loop_
_entity_poly.entity_id
_entity_poly.type
_entity_poly.pdbx_seq_one_letter_code
_entity_poly.pdbx_strand_id
1 'polypeptide(L)'
;MSSVNVDLQRERSGASIDSEDFARWWAGGSDKLEERRALERFVFKDAELEEAVHPSCLSYKERYEQTIARSTKFLVKLRQWHSTNQPQFSLSVDSLREFRVLLSGQLGTALFQQSFPLRLHFSMFLTTLLSQGTEEQLHKWLTRAWHMDGIIGTYAQTELGHGTFVRGLETRADYDAESEEFVLNTPSLSAYKWWPGRPGQYSQHDHRAGSAVRKGQLHGLQPFLVRIRDEETHQPLPGVDVGDIGPKLGGNGVNNGFLGLRNVRIPRDQMLMKNAQVLPDGTFVQGRPPLLLYGTMVYVRVITLKDVLHGLLQAATIATRYSCLRQQSPLDDNHTDVHILDHIMLLVNTLPQIARGVCYRLAADWLWNLYANLGKDLAENAARALEISAMEQTPPGLAESEHASPEEVERAAV
;
A
#
# COMPACT_ATOMS: atom_id res chain seq x y z
N MET A 1 24.81 -24.23 -17.88
CA MET A 1 23.43 -24.18 -18.44
C MET A 1 22.55 -24.99 -17.51
N SER A 2 21.64 -24.36 -16.78
CA SER A 2 20.70 -25.09 -15.91
C SER A 2 19.74 -25.87 -16.81
N SER A 3 19.82 -27.19 -16.82
CA SER A 3 18.90 -28.04 -17.58
C SER A 3 17.52 -27.99 -16.90
N VAL A 4 16.51 -27.54 -17.64
CA VAL A 4 15.11 -27.58 -17.20
C VAL A 4 14.72 -29.03 -16.89
N ASN A 5 13.96 -29.26 -15.82
CA ASN A 5 13.44 -30.58 -15.47
C ASN A 5 12.56 -31.14 -16.61
N VAL A 6 12.72 -32.43 -16.93
CA VAL A 6 12.06 -33.10 -18.05
C VAL A 6 10.53 -33.06 -17.97
N ASP A 7 9.96 -33.19 -16.77
CA ASP A 7 8.50 -33.14 -16.58
C ASP A 7 7.97 -31.74 -16.86
N LEU A 8 8.63 -30.69 -16.34
CA LEU A 8 8.26 -29.32 -16.67
C LEU A 8 8.43 -29.01 -18.17
N GLN A 9 9.43 -29.60 -18.81
CA GLN A 9 9.63 -29.45 -20.25
C GLN A 9 8.51 -30.13 -21.04
N ARG A 10 8.08 -31.32 -20.62
CA ARG A 10 6.92 -32.04 -21.19
C ARG A 10 5.65 -31.18 -21.10
N GLU A 11 5.34 -30.66 -19.92
CA GLU A 11 4.16 -29.82 -19.72
C GLU A 11 4.20 -28.54 -20.57
N ARG A 12 5.37 -27.90 -20.69
CA ARG A 12 5.56 -26.72 -21.56
C ARG A 12 5.35 -27.04 -23.03
N SER A 13 5.83 -28.19 -23.49
CA SER A 13 5.65 -28.64 -24.88
C SER A 13 4.20 -29.00 -25.21
N GLY A 14 3.39 -29.35 -24.20
CA GLY A 14 1.96 -29.60 -24.35
C GLY A 14 1.08 -28.35 -24.39
N ALA A 15 1.64 -27.15 -24.23
CA ALA A 15 0.86 -25.91 -24.21
C ALA A 15 0.22 -25.60 -25.58
N SER A 16 -1.08 -25.36 -25.59
CA SER A 16 -1.85 -24.95 -26.78
C SER A 16 -1.85 -23.44 -27.03
N ILE A 17 -1.27 -22.66 -26.12
CA ILE A 17 -1.18 -21.20 -26.18
C ILE A 17 0.29 -20.80 -26.09
N ASP A 18 0.71 -19.86 -26.93
CA ASP A 18 2.04 -19.27 -26.85
C ASP A 18 2.18 -18.40 -25.58
N SER A 19 3.13 -18.76 -24.73
CA SER A 19 3.34 -18.08 -23.44
C SER A 19 3.82 -16.63 -23.58
N GLU A 20 4.50 -16.31 -24.69
CA GLU A 20 5.03 -14.98 -24.95
C GLU A 20 3.89 -14.04 -25.40
N ASP A 21 2.99 -14.52 -26.24
CA ASP A 21 1.77 -13.80 -26.62
C ASP A 21 0.88 -13.52 -25.40
N PHE A 22 0.70 -14.50 -24.52
CA PHE A 22 -0.01 -14.28 -23.26
C PHE A 22 0.71 -13.25 -22.38
N ALA A 23 2.03 -13.28 -22.29
CA ALA A 23 2.80 -12.31 -21.52
C ALA A 23 2.67 -10.88 -22.07
N ARG A 24 2.63 -10.71 -23.40
CA ARG A 24 2.42 -9.41 -24.07
C ARG A 24 1.03 -8.87 -23.75
N TRP A 25 0.01 -9.71 -23.88
CA TRP A 25 -1.36 -9.34 -23.49
C TRP A 25 -1.43 -8.95 -22.01
N TRP A 26 -0.83 -9.76 -21.13
CA TRP A 26 -0.83 -9.55 -19.68
C TRP A 26 -0.22 -8.20 -19.28
N ALA A 27 0.91 -7.84 -19.90
CA ALA A 27 1.61 -6.58 -19.68
C ALA A 27 0.89 -5.38 -20.29
N GLY A 28 -0.10 -5.60 -21.17
CA GLY A 28 -0.81 -4.55 -21.88
C GLY A 28 -0.05 -4.02 -23.10
N GLY A 29 0.77 -4.86 -23.74
CA GLY A 29 1.53 -4.55 -24.95
C GLY A 29 2.99 -5.01 -24.88
N SER A 30 3.63 -5.12 -26.05
CA SER A 30 5.04 -5.55 -26.18
C SER A 30 6.00 -4.56 -25.52
N ASP A 31 5.77 -3.26 -25.69
CA ASP A 31 6.66 -2.22 -25.13
C ASP A 31 6.68 -2.27 -23.59
N LYS A 32 5.50 -2.40 -22.98
CA LYS A 32 5.37 -2.53 -21.51
C LYS A 32 5.99 -3.82 -20.99
N LEU A 33 5.89 -4.92 -21.75
CA LEU A 33 6.52 -6.18 -21.39
C LEU A 33 8.05 -6.05 -21.39
N GLU A 34 8.62 -5.45 -22.43
CA GLU A 34 10.06 -5.28 -22.55
C GLU A 34 10.62 -4.28 -21.55
N GLU A 35 9.92 -3.17 -21.29
CA GLU A 35 10.28 -2.23 -20.23
C GLU A 35 10.32 -2.92 -18.86
N ARG A 36 9.26 -3.69 -18.52
CA ARG A 36 9.20 -4.47 -17.28
C ARG A 36 10.38 -5.43 -17.16
N ARG A 37 10.64 -6.22 -18.21
CA ARG A 37 11.75 -7.18 -18.22
C ARG A 37 13.11 -6.49 -18.16
N ALA A 38 13.26 -5.34 -18.79
CA ALA A 38 14.51 -4.57 -18.75
C ALA A 38 14.78 -4.07 -17.33
N LEU A 39 13.76 -3.57 -16.63
CA LEU A 39 13.86 -3.20 -15.22
C LEU A 39 14.15 -4.42 -14.33
N GLU A 40 13.44 -5.54 -14.50
CA GLU A 40 13.72 -6.78 -13.76
C GLU A 40 15.17 -7.23 -13.94
N ARG A 41 15.69 -7.23 -15.18
CA ARG A 41 17.09 -7.57 -15.47
C ARG A 41 18.06 -6.58 -14.83
N PHE A 42 17.74 -5.29 -14.82
CA PHE A 42 18.55 -4.25 -14.20
C PHE A 42 18.66 -4.46 -12.68
N VAL A 43 17.55 -4.84 -12.04
CA VAL A 43 17.47 -4.99 -10.58
C VAL A 43 17.99 -6.35 -10.11
N PHE A 44 17.60 -7.46 -10.74
CA PHE A 44 17.99 -8.81 -10.28
C PHE A 44 19.43 -9.21 -10.60
N LYS A 45 20.10 -8.53 -11.53
CA LYS A 45 21.54 -8.76 -11.78
C LYS A 45 22.45 -8.05 -10.78
N ASP A 46 21.88 -7.20 -9.92
CA ASP A 46 22.64 -6.42 -8.98
C ASP A 46 22.96 -7.24 -7.71
N ALA A 47 24.24 -7.55 -7.52
CA ALA A 47 24.72 -8.28 -6.35
C ALA A 47 24.46 -7.51 -5.03
N GLU A 48 24.28 -6.19 -5.06
CA GLU A 48 23.99 -5.41 -3.85
C GLU A 48 22.59 -5.68 -3.28
N LEU A 49 21.69 -6.23 -4.09
CA LEU A 49 20.31 -6.57 -3.75
C LEU A 49 20.11 -8.07 -3.48
N GLU A 50 21.18 -8.86 -3.55
CA GLU A 50 21.18 -10.28 -3.21
C GLU A 50 21.16 -10.46 -1.68
N GLU A 51 20.36 -11.40 -1.21
CA GLU A 51 20.23 -11.69 0.22
C GLU A 51 21.18 -12.82 0.61
N ALA A 52 22.15 -12.52 1.49
CA ALA A 52 23.08 -13.53 1.99
C ALA A 52 22.40 -14.63 2.83
N VAL A 53 21.30 -14.29 3.50
CA VAL A 53 20.52 -15.19 4.36
C VAL A 53 19.05 -15.04 4.03
N HIS A 54 18.36 -16.18 3.89
CA HIS A 54 16.93 -16.21 3.61
C HIS A 54 16.13 -15.60 4.78
N PRO A 55 15.09 -14.77 4.54
CA PRO A 55 14.35 -14.07 5.60
C PRO A 55 13.74 -14.97 6.68
N SER A 56 13.41 -16.23 6.35
CA SER A 56 12.89 -17.21 7.32
C SER A 56 13.89 -17.58 8.42
N CYS A 57 15.18 -17.43 8.17
CA CYS A 57 16.25 -17.76 9.10
C CYS A 57 16.63 -16.61 10.04
N LEU A 58 16.02 -15.43 9.84
CA LEU A 58 16.33 -14.22 10.59
C LEU A 58 15.36 -14.00 11.74
N SER A 59 15.85 -13.39 12.83
CA SER A 59 15.01 -12.87 13.91
C SER A 59 14.16 -11.68 13.46
N TYR A 60 13.16 -11.29 14.26
CA TYR A 60 12.30 -10.13 13.96
C TYR A 60 13.10 -8.85 13.67
N LYS A 61 14.12 -8.57 14.50
CA LYS A 61 14.98 -7.40 14.35
C LYS A 61 15.81 -7.47 13.06
N GLU A 62 16.46 -8.60 12.82
CA GLU A 62 17.32 -8.78 11.64
C GLU A 62 16.51 -8.70 10.33
N ARG A 63 15.28 -9.23 10.31
CA ARG A 63 14.38 -9.10 9.15
C ARG A 63 14.11 -7.63 8.84
N TYR A 64 13.79 -6.83 9.84
CA TYR A 64 13.55 -5.39 9.65
C TYR A 64 14.80 -4.67 9.13
N GLU A 65 15.96 -4.90 9.77
CA GLU A 65 17.23 -4.27 9.39
C GLU A 65 17.63 -4.63 7.95
N GLN A 66 17.55 -5.91 7.59
CA GLN A 66 17.82 -6.38 6.23
C GLN A 66 16.85 -5.77 5.23
N THR A 67 15.55 -5.75 5.54
CA THR A 67 14.52 -5.22 4.63
C THR A 67 14.71 -3.72 4.38
N ILE A 68 15.01 -2.94 5.43
CA ILE A 68 15.31 -1.50 5.30
C ILE A 68 16.57 -1.28 4.46
N ALA A 69 17.65 -2.00 4.74
CA ALA A 69 18.91 -1.86 4.00
C ALA A 69 18.74 -2.22 2.51
N ARG A 70 17.95 -3.25 2.21
CA ARG A 70 17.59 -3.62 0.83
C ARG A 70 16.73 -2.54 0.17
N SER A 71 15.79 -1.98 0.92
CA SER A 71 14.86 -0.94 0.45
C SER A 71 15.58 0.35 0.04
N THR A 72 16.56 0.81 0.83
CA THR A 72 17.32 2.02 0.51
C THR A 72 18.15 1.85 -0.75
N LYS A 73 18.85 0.72 -0.90
CA LYS A 73 19.58 0.36 -2.13
C LYS A 73 18.67 0.29 -3.34
N PHE A 74 17.53 -0.40 -3.22
CA PHE A 74 16.56 -0.52 -4.30
C PHE A 74 16.04 0.84 -4.75
N LEU A 75 15.75 1.76 -3.83
CA LEU A 75 15.30 3.11 -4.16
C LEU A 75 16.36 3.92 -4.93
N VAL A 76 17.64 3.80 -4.57
CA VAL A 76 18.73 4.44 -5.33
C VAL A 76 18.77 3.90 -6.76
N LYS A 77 18.70 2.58 -6.94
CA LYS A 77 18.70 1.94 -8.26
C LYS A 77 17.47 2.32 -9.07
N LEU A 78 16.30 2.38 -8.44
CA LEU A 78 15.06 2.78 -9.10
C LEU A 78 15.15 4.24 -9.59
N ARG A 79 15.70 5.16 -8.79
CA ARG A 79 15.95 6.54 -9.23
C ARG A 79 16.94 6.61 -10.39
N GLN A 80 18.01 5.82 -10.35
CA GLN A 80 18.97 5.73 -11.46
C GLN A 80 18.29 5.27 -12.75
N TRP A 81 17.48 4.20 -12.67
CA TRP A 81 16.70 3.70 -13.81
C TRP A 81 15.82 4.79 -14.42
N HIS A 82 15.05 5.52 -13.61
CA HIS A 82 14.21 6.61 -14.08
C HIS A 82 15.04 7.75 -14.70
N SER A 83 16.16 8.13 -14.08
CA SER A 83 17.00 9.20 -14.63
C SER A 83 17.58 8.88 -16.01
N THR A 84 17.86 7.60 -16.29
CA THR A 84 18.40 7.15 -17.58
C THR A 84 17.32 6.94 -18.63
N ASN A 85 16.17 6.36 -18.26
CA ASN A 85 15.15 5.93 -19.21
C ASN A 85 13.96 6.91 -19.34
N GLN A 86 13.78 7.81 -18.39
CA GLN A 86 12.69 8.79 -18.36
C GLN A 86 13.20 10.18 -17.91
N PRO A 87 14.04 10.86 -18.70
CA PRO A 87 14.66 12.14 -18.32
C PRO A 87 13.66 13.31 -18.16
N GLN A 88 12.42 13.18 -18.65
CA GLN A 88 11.34 14.18 -18.47
C GLN A 88 10.37 13.82 -17.32
N PHE A 89 10.82 13.05 -16.34
CA PHE A 89 10.00 12.67 -15.19
C PHE A 89 9.47 13.91 -14.44
N SER A 90 8.17 14.16 -14.52
CA SER A 90 7.49 15.17 -13.70
C SER A 90 6.84 14.51 -12.49
N LEU A 91 6.86 15.18 -11.35
CA LEU A 91 6.24 14.71 -10.11
C LEU A 91 4.72 14.86 -10.24
N SER A 92 4.05 13.75 -10.54
CA SER A 92 2.59 13.69 -10.70
C SER A 92 1.99 12.51 -9.92
N VAL A 93 0.66 12.45 -9.83
CA VAL A 93 -0.05 11.31 -9.24
C VAL A 93 0.23 10.02 -10.03
N ASP A 94 0.36 10.12 -11.35
CA ASP A 94 0.70 8.98 -12.21
C ASP A 94 2.13 8.51 -11.99
N SER A 95 3.05 9.44 -11.75
CA SER A 95 4.44 9.15 -11.47
C SER A 95 4.61 8.46 -10.09
N LEU A 96 3.83 8.88 -9.09
CA LEU A 96 3.72 8.17 -7.82
C LEU A 96 3.12 6.78 -7.97
N ARG A 97 2.14 6.63 -8.86
CA ARG A 97 1.53 5.34 -9.16
C ARG A 97 2.56 4.40 -9.79
N GLU A 98 3.35 4.85 -10.75
CA GLU A 98 4.43 4.04 -11.34
C GLU A 98 5.42 3.60 -10.27
N PHE A 99 5.93 4.55 -9.48
CA PHE A 99 6.84 4.26 -8.37
C PHE A 99 6.20 3.27 -7.37
N ARG A 100 4.93 3.44 -7.01
CA ARG A 100 4.19 2.54 -6.12
C ARG A 100 4.00 1.16 -6.73
N VAL A 101 3.60 1.05 -8.00
CA VAL A 101 3.43 -0.24 -8.69
C VAL A 101 4.75 -1.00 -8.72
N LEU A 102 5.88 -0.30 -8.80
CA LEU A 102 7.21 -0.91 -8.69
C LEU A 102 7.55 -1.36 -7.26
N LEU A 103 7.04 -0.66 -6.24
CA LEU A 103 7.26 -0.97 -4.81
C LEU A 103 6.26 -1.99 -4.22
N SER A 104 5.11 -2.21 -4.85
CA SER A 104 4.03 -3.09 -4.35
C SER A 104 3.48 -4.11 -5.36
N GLY A 105 3.83 -4.00 -6.64
CA GLY A 105 3.51 -4.98 -7.67
C GLY A 105 4.53 -6.13 -7.74
N GLN A 106 4.58 -6.82 -8.88
CA GLN A 106 5.38 -8.05 -9.08
C GLN A 106 6.85 -7.91 -8.68
N LEU A 107 7.49 -6.80 -9.03
CA LEU A 107 8.88 -6.54 -8.68
C LEU A 107 9.04 -6.32 -7.16
N GLY A 108 8.16 -5.53 -6.56
CA GLY A 108 8.15 -5.26 -5.13
C GLY A 108 7.90 -6.53 -4.29
N THR A 109 6.96 -7.38 -4.69
CA THR A 109 6.69 -8.64 -3.96
C THR A 109 7.84 -9.64 -4.10
N ALA A 110 8.53 -9.67 -5.25
CA ALA A 110 9.71 -10.50 -5.43
C ALA A 110 10.92 -10.04 -4.59
N LEU A 111 11.09 -8.72 -4.42
CA LEU A 111 12.20 -8.14 -3.66
C LEU A 111 11.92 -8.00 -2.16
N PHE A 112 10.67 -7.89 -1.75
CA PHE A 112 10.29 -7.61 -0.37
C PHE A 112 9.22 -8.58 0.12
N GLN A 113 9.65 -9.83 0.35
CA GLN A 113 8.77 -10.91 0.85
C GLN A 113 8.10 -10.55 2.19
N GLN A 114 8.75 -9.71 3.01
CA GLN A 114 8.26 -9.27 4.32
C GLN A 114 7.64 -7.86 4.30
N SER A 115 7.14 -7.44 3.15
CA SER A 115 6.59 -6.11 2.84
C SER A 115 7.65 -5.00 2.74
N PHE A 116 7.36 -4.01 1.90
CA PHE A 116 8.24 -2.87 1.68
C PHE A 116 8.03 -1.79 2.78
N PRO A 117 9.06 -1.43 3.56
CA PRO A 117 8.94 -0.54 4.73
C PRO A 117 8.57 0.90 4.39
N LEU A 118 8.93 1.39 3.20
CA LEU A 118 8.60 2.74 2.76
C LEU A 118 7.29 2.79 1.95
N ARG A 119 6.50 1.71 1.96
CA ARG A 119 5.24 1.60 1.21
C ARG A 119 4.28 2.72 1.55
N LEU A 120 4.01 2.98 2.85
CA LEU A 120 3.07 4.03 3.25
C LEU A 120 3.55 5.43 2.89
N HIS A 121 4.87 5.66 2.82
CA HIS A 121 5.40 6.93 2.37
C HIS A 121 4.97 7.24 0.93
N PHE A 122 5.21 6.31 0.01
CA PHE A 122 4.86 6.50 -1.39
C PHE A 122 3.37 6.35 -1.67
N SER A 123 2.68 5.41 -1.02
CA SER A 123 1.30 5.07 -1.36
C SER A 123 0.24 5.91 -0.65
N MET A 124 0.55 6.44 0.54
CA MET A 124 -0.40 7.18 1.35
C MET A 124 0.07 8.60 1.59
N PHE A 125 1.27 8.78 2.15
CA PHE A 125 1.73 10.09 2.59
C PHE A 125 1.88 11.07 1.42
N LEU A 126 2.60 10.68 0.36
CA LEU A 126 2.76 11.51 -0.83
C LEU A 126 1.43 11.70 -1.58
N THR A 127 0.61 10.65 -1.69
CA THR A 127 -0.71 10.73 -2.33
C THR A 127 -1.65 11.70 -1.59
N THR A 128 -1.64 11.68 -0.26
CA THR A 128 -2.44 12.60 0.56
C THR A 128 -1.88 14.03 0.52
N LEU A 129 -0.56 14.23 0.49
CA LEU A 129 0.01 15.56 0.23
C LEU A 129 -0.53 16.11 -1.10
N LEU A 130 -0.37 15.38 -2.21
CA LEU A 130 -0.83 15.80 -3.53
C LEU A 130 -2.34 16.04 -3.63
N SER A 131 -3.13 15.15 -3.02
CA SER A 131 -4.59 15.20 -3.16
C SER A 131 -5.23 16.22 -2.23
N GLN A 132 -4.64 16.51 -1.06
CA GLN A 132 -5.28 17.30 0.01
C GLN A 132 -4.50 18.58 0.40
N GLY A 133 -3.25 18.75 -0.05
CA GLY A 133 -2.46 19.97 0.19
C GLY A 133 -2.78 21.09 -0.80
N THR A 134 -2.67 22.35 -0.34
CA THR A 134 -2.70 23.54 -1.21
C THR A 134 -1.42 23.65 -2.03
N GLU A 135 -1.39 24.49 -3.07
CA GLU A 135 -0.19 24.69 -3.89
C GLU A 135 1.02 25.14 -3.07
N GLU A 136 0.80 26.02 -2.08
CA GLU A 136 1.84 26.49 -1.15
C GLU A 136 2.37 25.35 -0.28
N GLN A 137 1.47 24.49 0.23
CA GLN A 137 1.86 23.34 1.04
C GLN A 137 2.62 22.29 0.21
N LEU A 138 2.21 22.09 -1.05
CA LEU A 138 2.94 21.23 -1.98
C LEU A 138 4.33 21.79 -2.25
N HIS A 139 4.45 23.09 -2.53
CA HIS A 139 5.75 23.72 -2.73
C HIS A 139 6.67 23.56 -1.52
N LYS A 140 6.11 23.69 -0.30
CA LYS A 140 6.86 23.57 0.96
C LYS A 140 7.33 22.14 1.26
N TRP A 141 6.50 21.12 1.00
CA TRP A 141 6.73 19.77 1.52
C TRP A 141 6.96 18.70 0.45
N LEU A 142 6.32 18.80 -0.72
CA LEU A 142 6.27 17.71 -1.69
C LEU A 142 7.66 17.36 -2.23
N THR A 143 8.47 18.35 -2.60
CA THR A 143 9.81 18.11 -3.16
C THR A 143 10.70 17.41 -2.15
N ARG A 144 10.77 17.92 -0.91
CA ARG A 144 11.53 17.29 0.18
C ARG A 144 11.04 15.88 0.48
N ALA A 145 9.73 15.68 0.57
CA ALA A 145 9.12 14.37 0.78
C ALA A 145 9.45 13.40 -0.36
N TRP A 146 9.32 13.82 -1.62
CA TRP A 146 9.66 13.01 -2.78
C TRP A 146 11.13 12.59 -2.79
N HIS A 147 12.03 13.51 -2.44
CA HIS A 147 13.46 13.20 -2.35
C HIS A 147 13.85 12.48 -1.04
N MET A 148 12.90 12.30 -0.12
CA MET A 148 13.14 11.82 1.25
C MET A 148 14.21 12.64 1.98
N ASP A 149 14.26 13.94 1.69
CA ASP A 149 15.21 14.89 2.24
C ASP A 149 14.71 15.48 3.56
N GLY A 150 15.02 14.78 4.65
CA GLY A 150 14.52 15.11 6.00
C GLY A 150 13.01 14.89 6.16
N ILE A 151 12.33 14.27 5.18
CA ILE A 151 10.90 13.95 5.25
C ILE A 151 10.66 12.52 4.76
N ILE A 152 10.51 11.61 5.71
CA ILE A 152 9.92 10.29 5.47
C ILE A 152 8.63 10.22 6.28
N GLY A 153 7.51 10.09 5.59
CA GLY A 153 6.17 10.30 6.17
C GLY A 153 5.29 9.06 6.20
N THR A 154 4.43 8.92 7.21
CA THR A 154 3.36 7.90 7.33
C THR A 154 1.96 8.45 7.17
N TYR A 155 1.00 7.53 7.06
CA TYR A 155 -0.42 7.81 7.23
C TYR A 155 -0.95 7.16 8.51
N ALA A 156 -1.26 7.99 9.50
CA ALA A 156 -1.62 7.58 10.85
C ALA A 156 -3.06 7.99 11.19
N GLN A 157 -3.99 7.15 10.73
CA GLN A 157 -5.42 7.31 10.94
C GLN A 157 -5.94 6.40 12.05
N THR A 158 -5.76 5.08 11.87
CA THR A 158 -6.24 4.04 12.79
C THR A 158 -5.75 4.25 14.22
N GLU A 159 -6.68 4.10 15.15
CA GLU A 159 -6.45 4.12 16.59
C GLU A 159 -6.65 2.74 17.18
N LEU A 160 -6.10 2.51 18.37
CA LEU A 160 -6.24 1.26 19.10
C LEU A 160 -7.72 0.89 19.30
N GLY A 161 -8.59 1.87 19.58
CA GLY A 161 -10.03 1.68 19.73
C GLY A 161 -10.84 1.75 18.43
N HIS A 162 -10.26 2.29 17.35
CA HIS A 162 -11.03 2.67 16.16
C HIS A 162 -10.25 2.46 14.85
N GLY A 163 -10.72 1.50 14.04
CA GLY A 163 -10.28 1.29 12.65
C GLY A 163 -11.39 1.60 11.65
N THR A 164 -12.36 0.69 11.53
CA THR A 164 -13.48 0.80 10.59
C THR A 164 -14.37 2.03 10.86
N PHE A 165 -14.68 2.29 12.12
CA PHE A 165 -15.49 3.45 12.51
C PHE A 165 -14.61 4.70 12.65
N VAL A 166 -14.10 5.21 11.53
CA VAL A 166 -13.22 6.40 11.48
C VAL A 166 -13.87 7.64 12.08
N ARG A 167 -15.20 7.75 12.01
CA ARG A 167 -15.92 8.82 12.69
C ARG A 167 -15.66 8.79 14.18
N GLY A 168 -15.44 7.62 14.79
CA GLY A 168 -15.21 7.46 16.23
C GLY A 168 -13.82 7.86 16.74
N LEU A 169 -12.88 8.21 15.86
CA LEU A 169 -11.52 8.59 16.27
C LEU A 169 -11.53 9.66 17.36
N GLU A 170 -10.71 9.43 18.38
CA GLU A 170 -10.65 10.16 19.64
C GLU A 170 -9.54 11.23 19.65
N THR A 171 -8.49 11.06 18.84
CA THR A 171 -7.41 12.06 18.78
C THR A 171 -7.96 13.40 18.30
N ARG A 172 -7.65 14.47 19.04
CA ARG A 172 -8.18 15.82 18.78
C ARG A 172 -7.09 16.77 18.30
N ALA A 173 -7.50 17.74 17.49
CA ALA A 173 -6.70 18.91 17.12
C ALA A 173 -7.50 20.17 17.45
N ASP A 174 -7.11 20.85 18.53
CA ASP A 174 -7.77 22.05 19.01
C ASP A 174 -7.05 23.29 18.45
N TYR A 175 -7.77 24.18 17.76
CA TYR A 175 -7.15 25.39 17.19
C TYR A 175 -7.04 26.51 18.23
N ASP A 176 -5.83 27.03 18.38
CA ASP A 176 -5.45 28.16 19.23
C ASP A 176 -5.22 29.41 18.34
N ALA A 177 -6.20 30.31 18.36
CA ALA A 177 -6.18 31.50 17.50
C ALA A 177 -5.18 32.57 17.95
N GLU A 178 -4.73 32.55 19.21
CA GLU A 178 -3.75 33.53 19.71
C GLU A 178 -2.35 33.25 19.15
N SER A 179 -2.00 31.98 19.03
CA SER A 179 -0.70 31.54 18.50
C SER A 179 -0.75 31.10 17.03
N GLU A 180 -1.94 31.04 16.42
CA GLU A 180 -2.17 30.42 15.11
C GLU A 180 -1.62 28.98 15.01
N GLU A 181 -1.91 28.17 16.03
CA GLU A 181 -1.44 26.78 16.12
C GLU A 181 -2.59 25.80 16.36
N PHE A 182 -2.38 24.55 16.00
CA PHE A 182 -3.19 23.43 16.46
C PHE A 182 -2.49 22.73 17.62
N VAL A 183 -3.24 22.41 18.66
CA VAL A 183 -2.81 21.58 19.79
C VAL A 183 -3.36 20.17 19.60
N LEU A 184 -2.48 19.22 19.37
CA LEU A 184 -2.82 17.83 19.11
C LEU A 184 -2.67 17.00 20.38
N ASN A 185 -3.68 16.19 20.68
CA ASN A 185 -3.70 15.41 21.90
C ASN A 185 -4.36 14.03 21.71
N THR A 186 -3.73 13.03 22.30
CA THR A 186 -4.22 11.67 22.48
C THR A 186 -4.84 11.56 23.87
N PRO A 187 -6.18 11.65 24.00
CA PRO A 187 -6.85 11.79 25.31
C PRO A 187 -6.88 10.51 26.15
N SER A 188 -6.77 9.34 25.52
CA SER A 188 -6.97 8.03 26.14
C SER A 188 -5.98 7.02 25.54
N LEU A 189 -5.86 5.85 26.17
CA LEU A 189 -5.07 4.75 25.60
C LEU A 189 -5.68 4.23 24.29
N SER A 190 -7.01 4.19 24.19
CA SER A 190 -7.71 3.78 22.97
C SER A 190 -7.50 4.76 21.81
N ALA A 191 -7.21 6.03 22.11
CA ALA A 191 -6.90 7.05 21.12
C ALA A 191 -5.47 6.98 20.56
N TYR A 192 -4.59 6.12 21.09
CA TYR A 192 -3.26 5.94 20.49
C TYR A 192 -3.41 5.48 19.05
N LYS A 193 -2.72 6.14 18.13
CA LYS A 193 -2.64 5.61 16.77
C LYS A 193 -1.99 4.24 16.83
N TRP A 194 -2.51 3.28 16.07
CA TRP A 194 -2.10 1.89 16.11
C TRP A 194 -2.18 1.27 14.72
N TRP A 195 -1.14 0.55 14.30
CA TRP A 195 -0.88 0.02 12.94
C TRP A 195 -0.16 0.88 11.90
N PRO A 196 0.02 2.22 12.00
CA PRO A 196 0.76 2.94 10.97
C PRO A 196 2.15 2.34 10.74
N GLY A 197 2.42 1.90 9.51
CA GLY A 197 3.75 1.45 9.09
C GLY A 197 4.70 2.62 9.17
N ARG A 198 5.75 2.51 9.99
CA ARG A 198 6.58 3.62 10.49
C ARG A 198 7.58 4.14 9.44
N PRO A 199 7.53 5.43 9.11
CA PRO A 199 8.54 6.18 8.38
C PRO A 199 8.96 7.38 9.23
N GLY A 200 10.22 7.78 9.03
CA GLY A 200 11.05 8.50 9.99
C GLY A 200 10.47 9.70 10.72
N GLN A 201 10.07 10.77 10.04
CA GLN A 201 10.03 12.12 10.63
C GLN A 201 8.66 12.76 10.68
N TYR A 202 7.72 12.33 9.83
CA TYR A 202 6.41 12.96 9.70
C TYR A 202 5.27 11.94 9.74
N SER A 203 4.14 12.34 10.31
CA SER A 203 2.91 11.57 10.26
C SER A 203 1.78 12.48 9.78
N GLN A 204 1.03 11.99 8.79
CA GLN A 204 -0.25 12.58 8.44
C GLN A 204 -1.34 11.97 9.31
N HIS A 205 -2.16 12.82 9.90
CA HIS A 205 -3.21 12.37 10.79
C HIS A 205 -4.55 12.95 10.43
N ASP A 206 -5.57 12.10 10.42
CA ASP A 206 -6.94 12.56 10.49
C ASP A 206 -7.30 12.82 11.96
N HIS A 207 -7.53 14.09 12.30
CA HIS A 207 -8.03 14.51 13.61
C HIS A 207 -9.40 15.14 13.48
N ARG A 208 -10.24 14.97 14.51
CA ARG A 208 -11.42 15.81 14.66
C ARG A 208 -10.96 17.23 15.01
N ALA A 209 -11.14 18.16 14.09
CA ALA A 209 -10.82 19.57 14.33
C ALA A 209 -11.88 20.18 15.25
N GLY A 210 -11.46 20.68 16.41
CA GLY A 210 -12.27 21.53 17.29
C GLY A 210 -11.75 22.97 17.23
N SER A 211 -12.59 23.92 16.85
CA SER A 211 -12.22 25.35 16.94
C SER A 211 -12.56 25.87 18.34
N ALA A 212 -11.57 26.40 19.06
CA ALA A 212 -11.79 27.06 20.35
C ALA A 212 -12.64 28.34 20.21
N VAL A 213 -12.66 28.95 19.01
CA VAL A 213 -13.31 30.25 18.75
C VAL A 213 -14.84 30.15 18.71
N ARG A 214 -15.40 28.95 18.52
CA ARG A 214 -16.83 28.67 18.75
C ARG A 214 -16.99 27.36 19.53
N LYS A 215 -16.93 27.46 20.87
CA LYS A 215 -17.43 26.47 21.85
C LYS A 215 -17.60 25.04 21.30
N GLY A 216 -16.49 24.35 21.05
CA GLY A 216 -16.49 22.88 20.92
C GLY A 216 -17.22 22.30 19.71
N GLN A 217 -17.35 23.03 18.61
CA GLN A 217 -17.90 22.46 17.38
C GLN A 217 -16.88 21.54 16.70
N LEU A 218 -17.25 20.26 16.52
CA LEU A 218 -16.44 19.26 15.85
C LEU A 218 -16.65 19.35 14.33
N HIS A 219 -15.58 19.64 13.58
CA HIS A 219 -15.62 19.85 12.12
C HIS A 219 -15.21 18.62 11.30
N GLY A 220 -15.41 17.43 11.87
CA GLY A 220 -15.04 16.16 11.24
C GLY A 220 -13.53 15.95 11.14
N LEU A 221 -13.14 14.91 10.41
CA LEU A 221 -11.75 14.51 10.24
C LEU A 221 -11.02 15.42 9.26
N GLN A 222 -9.86 15.92 9.67
CA GLN A 222 -8.98 16.75 8.86
C GLN A 222 -7.54 16.20 8.91
N PRO A 223 -6.82 16.20 7.78
CA PRO A 223 -5.43 15.79 7.71
C PRO A 223 -4.48 16.85 8.29
N PHE A 224 -3.57 16.45 9.17
CA PHE A 224 -2.51 17.28 9.72
C PHE A 224 -1.15 16.64 9.47
N LEU A 225 -0.19 17.43 8.99
CA LEU A 225 1.20 17.05 8.86
C LEU A 225 1.90 17.32 10.20
N VAL A 226 2.36 16.28 10.90
CA VAL A 226 3.00 16.44 12.21
C VAL A 226 4.42 15.90 12.13
N ARG A 227 5.40 16.70 12.56
CA ARG A 227 6.77 16.21 12.75
C ARG A 227 6.81 15.42 14.06
N ILE A 228 7.24 14.16 13.99
CA ILE A 228 7.28 13.23 15.13
C ILE A 228 8.70 12.92 15.61
N ARG A 229 9.71 13.13 14.75
CA ARG A 229 11.12 12.94 15.10
C ARG A 229 11.95 14.12 14.67
N ASP A 230 13.04 14.32 15.37
CA ASP A 230 14.08 15.23 14.95
C ASP A 230 14.75 14.74 13.65
N GLU A 231 15.12 15.66 12.76
CA GLU A 231 15.63 15.35 11.44
C GLU A 231 17.06 14.78 11.50
N GLU A 232 17.88 15.28 12.41
CA GLU A 232 19.29 14.89 12.54
C GLU A 232 19.47 13.70 13.49
N THR A 233 18.88 13.79 14.68
CA THR A 233 19.09 12.79 15.75
C THR A 233 18.12 11.62 15.68
N HIS A 234 17.03 11.76 14.93
CA HIS A 234 15.94 10.78 14.85
C HIS A 234 15.25 10.47 16.19
N GLN A 235 15.46 11.30 17.22
CA GLN A 235 14.80 11.17 18.50
C GLN A 235 13.35 11.69 18.41
N PRO A 236 12.40 11.10 19.14
CA PRO A 236 11.05 11.64 19.24
C PRO A 236 11.07 13.10 19.71
N LEU A 237 10.22 13.94 19.11
CA LEU A 237 10.07 15.33 19.56
C LEU A 237 9.33 15.40 20.92
N PRO A 238 9.47 16.52 21.67
CA PRO A 238 8.74 16.70 22.92
C PRO A 238 7.23 16.49 22.76
N GLY A 239 6.62 15.75 23.69
CA GLY A 239 5.19 15.41 23.64
C GLY A 239 4.83 14.28 22.67
N VAL A 240 5.79 13.72 21.94
CA VAL A 240 5.58 12.59 21.02
C VAL A 240 6.01 11.28 21.67
N ASP A 241 5.06 10.36 21.81
CA ASP A 241 5.28 9.00 22.27
C ASP A 241 5.13 8.04 21.07
N VAL A 242 6.19 7.31 20.72
CA VAL A 242 6.21 6.51 19.49
C VAL A 242 7.07 5.27 19.65
N GLY A 243 6.55 4.12 19.22
CA GLY A 243 7.23 2.83 19.31
C GLY A 243 6.77 1.84 18.26
N ASP A 244 7.29 0.62 18.36
CA ASP A 244 6.88 -0.54 17.55
C ASP A 244 5.81 -1.34 18.30
N ILE A 245 4.80 -1.87 17.59
CA ILE A 245 3.74 -2.70 18.19
C ILE A 245 4.14 -4.17 18.30
N GLY A 246 5.28 -4.55 17.70
CA GLY A 246 5.89 -5.87 17.83
C GLY A 246 5.61 -6.82 16.66
N PRO A 247 5.94 -8.11 16.86
CA PRO A 247 5.81 -9.16 15.85
C PRO A 247 4.36 -9.36 15.40
N LYS A 248 4.20 -9.64 14.10
CA LYS A 248 2.92 -9.86 13.43
C LYS A 248 2.93 -11.22 12.73
N LEU A 249 1.76 -11.68 12.30
CA LEU A 249 1.64 -12.90 11.48
C LEU A 249 2.49 -12.83 10.21
N GLY A 250 2.55 -11.65 9.58
CA GLY A 250 3.36 -11.37 8.40
C GLY A 250 3.74 -9.89 8.32
N GLY A 251 4.46 -9.51 7.26
CA GLY A 251 4.89 -8.12 7.08
C GLY A 251 5.90 -7.64 8.12
N ASN A 252 6.73 -8.56 8.64
CA ASN A 252 7.69 -8.26 9.71
C ASN A 252 8.94 -7.49 9.24
N GLY A 253 9.03 -7.19 7.94
CA GLY A 253 10.00 -6.24 7.37
C GLY A 253 9.57 -4.79 7.55
N VAL A 254 8.36 -4.57 8.09
CA VAL A 254 7.79 -3.26 8.41
C VAL A 254 7.55 -3.17 9.91
N ASN A 255 8.08 -2.11 10.51
CA ASN A 255 7.77 -1.76 11.89
C ASN A 255 6.45 -0.99 11.91
N ASN A 256 5.36 -1.66 12.19
CA ASN A 256 4.07 -1.00 12.45
C ASN A 256 4.13 -0.41 13.85
N GLY A 257 3.81 0.87 13.97
CA GLY A 257 4.01 1.60 15.21
C GLY A 257 2.73 1.97 15.93
N PHE A 258 2.93 2.47 17.14
CA PHE A 258 1.95 3.29 17.84
C PHE A 258 2.41 4.74 17.89
N LEU A 259 1.45 5.66 18.05
CA LEU A 259 1.75 7.07 18.29
C LEU A 259 0.76 7.67 19.31
N GLY A 260 1.31 8.31 20.34
CA GLY A 260 0.61 9.20 21.25
C GLY A 260 1.16 10.62 21.16
N LEU A 261 0.26 11.60 21.26
CA LEU A 261 0.58 13.02 21.24
C LEU A 261 0.10 13.66 22.55
N ARG A 262 0.96 14.42 23.21
CA ARG A 262 0.67 15.13 24.47
C ARG A 262 0.84 16.62 24.27
N ASN A 263 -0.25 17.31 23.98
CA ASN A 263 -0.30 18.75 23.70
C ASN A 263 0.76 19.20 22.68
N VAL A 264 0.95 18.42 21.61
CA VAL A 264 1.92 18.74 20.55
C VAL A 264 1.35 19.92 19.74
N ARG A 265 2.13 20.99 19.64
CA ARG A 265 1.73 22.20 18.90
C ARG A 265 2.30 22.17 17.49
N ILE A 266 1.46 22.47 16.51
CA ILE A 266 1.87 22.66 15.11
C ILE A 266 1.30 23.96 14.56
N PRO A 267 2.03 24.67 13.69
CA PRO A 267 1.51 25.82 12.97
C PRO A 267 0.23 25.51 12.18
N ARG A 268 -0.63 26.52 12.03
CA ARG A 268 -1.89 26.44 11.25
C ARG A 268 -1.69 25.84 9.85
N ASP A 269 -0.62 26.20 9.16
CA ASP A 269 -0.31 25.75 7.79
C ASP A 269 0.06 24.27 7.67
N GLN A 270 0.13 23.53 8.78
CA GLN A 270 0.33 22.09 8.80
C GLN A 270 -0.97 21.28 8.71
N MET A 271 -2.15 21.90 8.80
CA MET A 271 -3.41 21.28 8.38
C MET A 271 -3.49 21.29 6.84
N LEU A 272 -3.72 20.17 6.15
CA LEU A 272 -3.81 20.19 4.68
C LEU A 272 -5.13 20.83 4.23
N MET A 273 -5.03 21.99 3.57
CA MET A 273 -6.14 22.94 3.47
C MET A 273 -6.84 23.03 2.12
N LYS A 274 -6.58 22.11 1.19
CA LYS A 274 -7.17 22.17 -0.16
C LYS A 274 -8.70 22.03 -0.15
N ASN A 275 -9.22 21.16 0.72
CA ASN A 275 -10.64 20.79 0.75
C ASN A 275 -11.39 21.33 1.98
N ALA A 276 -10.69 21.86 2.98
CA ALA A 276 -11.25 22.52 4.15
C ALA A 276 -10.19 23.46 4.72
N GLN A 277 -10.59 24.63 5.22
CA GLN A 277 -9.66 25.65 5.68
C GLN A 277 -10.01 26.10 7.10
N VAL A 278 -9.00 26.47 7.87
CA VAL A 278 -9.15 27.22 9.11
C VAL A 278 -8.44 28.55 8.90
N LEU A 279 -9.20 29.64 8.92
CA LEU A 279 -8.67 30.99 8.82
C LEU A 279 -7.91 31.38 10.11
N PRO A 280 -7.04 32.41 10.09
CA PRO A 280 -6.29 32.85 11.26
C PRO A 280 -7.17 33.13 12.49
N ASP A 281 -8.37 33.69 12.27
CA ASP A 281 -9.38 33.97 13.30
C ASP A 281 -10.10 32.72 13.83
N GLY A 282 -9.76 31.53 13.35
CA GLY A 282 -10.38 30.26 13.74
C GLY A 282 -11.69 29.93 13.02
N THR A 283 -12.08 30.73 12.02
CA THR A 283 -13.24 30.43 11.17
C THR A 283 -12.95 29.21 10.29
N PHE A 284 -13.76 28.16 10.44
CA PHE A 284 -13.71 26.96 9.60
C PHE A 284 -14.51 27.18 8.30
N VAL A 285 -13.85 26.99 7.17
CA VAL A 285 -14.43 27.06 5.83
C VAL A 285 -14.42 25.67 5.21
N GLN A 286 -15.61 25.07 5.08
CA GLN A 286 -15.76 23.77 4.42
C GLN A 286 -15.65 23.95 2.90
N GLY A 287 -14.80 23.15 2.26
CA GLY A 287 -14.67 23.14 0.79
C GLY A 287 -15.61 22.13 0.12
N ARG A 288 -15.14 21.50 -0.96
CA ARG A 288 -15.92 20.54 -1.79
C ARG A 288 -16.41 19.33 -0.97
N PRO A 289 -17.43 18.57 -1.44
CA PRO A 289 -18.06 17.50 -0.67
C PRO A 289 -17.05 16.46 -0.12
N PRO A 290 -17.29 15.93 1.10
CA PRO A 290 -16.33 15.11 1.85
C PRO A 290 -15.89 13.81 1.17
N LEU A 291 -16.55 13.38 0.08
CA LEU A 291 -16.17 12.21 -0.70
C LEU A 291 -14.73 12.31 -1.26
N LEU A 292 -14.24 13.52 -1.51
CA LEU A 292 -12.86 13.76 -1.94
C LEU A 292 -11.81 13.58 -0.82
N LEU A 293 -12.21 13.69 0.45
CA LEU A 293 -11.32 13.40 1.60
C LEU A 293 -10.98 11.91 1.67
N TYR A 294 -11.88 11.04 1.19
CA TYR A 294 -11.65 9.60 1.05
C TYR A 294 -10.95 9.20 -0.25
N GLY A 295 -10.59 10.16 -1.13
CA GLY A 295 -9.97 9.87 -2.42
C GLY A 295 -8.73 8.96 -2.32
N THR A 296 -7.89 9.17 -1.30
CA THR A 296 -6.74 8.29 -1.02
C THR A 296 -7.19 6.86 -0.67
N MET A 297 -8.27 6.69 0.10
CA MET A 297 -8.75 5.35 0.49
C MET A 297 -9.39 4.61 -0.67
N VAL A 298 -10.17 5.30 -1.51
CA VAL A 298 -10.73 4.72 -2.74
C VAL A 298 -9.58 4.30 -3.67
N TYR A 299 -8.57 5.15 -3.84
CA TYR A 299 -7.36 4.82 -4.60
C TYR A 299 -6.71 3.53 -4.09
N VAL A 300 -6.51 3.42 -2.77
CA VAL A 300 -5.91 2.22 -2.15
C VAL A 300 -6.73 0.96 -2.40
N ARG A 301 -8.06 1.04 -2.37
CA ARG A 301 -8.91 -0.14 -2.63
C ARG A 301 -8.79 -0.62 -4.07
N VAL A 302 -8.76 0.31 -5.02
CA VAL A 302 -8.65 -0.01 -6.45
C VAL A 302 -7.36 -0.80 -6.73
N ILE A 303 -6.28 -0.42 -6.07
CA ILE A 303 -4.96 -1.04 -6.26
C ILE A 303 -4.76 -2.29 -5.39
N THR A 304 -5.45 -2.45 -4.26
CA THR A 304 -5.40 -3.68 -3.45
C THR A 304 -5.81 -4.91 -4.26
N LEU A 305 -6.77 -4.79 -5.17
CA LEU A 305 -7.16 -5.91 -6.04
C LEU A 305 -5.99 -6.41 -6.91
N LYS A 306 -5.08 -5.52 -7.33
CA LYS A 306 -3.85 -5.90 -8.04
C LYS A 306 -2.87 -6.62 -7.11
N ASP A 307 -2.78 -6.22 -5.84
CA ASP A 307 -1.91 -6.87 -4.87
C ASP A 307 -2.39 -8.30 -4.56
N VAL A 308 -3.69 -8.48 -4.33
CA VAL A 308 -4.33 -9.80 -4.11
C VAL A 308 -4.10 -10.73 -5.30
N LEU A 309 -4.35 -10.22 -6.51
CA LEU A 309 -4.07 -10.92 -7.77
C LEU A 309 -2.64 -11.47 -7.83
N HIS A 310 -1.63 -10.64 -7.50
CA HIS A 310 -0.24 -11.06 -7.60
C HIS A 310 0.09 -12.17 -6.59
N GLY A 311 -0.40 -12.07 -5.35
CA GLY A 311 -0.23 -13.10 -4.34
C GLY A 311 -0.85 -14.44 -4.75
N LEU A 312 -2.09 -14.40 -5.25
CA LEU A 312 -2.81 -15.57 -5.74
C LEU A 312 -2.07 -16.26 -6.88
N LEU A 313 -1.67 -15.50 -7.91
CA LEU A 313 -0.99 -16.06 -9.07
C LEU A 313 0.42 -16.57 -8.75
N GLN A 314 1.11 -15.96 -7.80
CA GLN A 314 2.38 -16.47 -7.31
C GLN A 314 2.19 -17.83 -6.62
N ALA A 315 1.21 -17.94 -5.72
CA ALA A 315 0.88 -19.20 -5.06
C ALA A 315 0.45 -20.27 -6.08
N ALA A 316 -0.45 -19.93 -7.01
CA ALA A 316 -0.92 -20.83 -8.06
C ALA A 316 0.23 -21.29 -8.97
N THR A 317 1.18 -20.41 -9.30
CA THR A 317 2.35 -20.77 -10.12
C THR A 317 3.25 -21.77 -9.40
N ILE A 318 3.52 -21.55 -8.10
CA ILE A 318 4.33 -22.46 -7.28
C ILE A 318 3.64 -23.81 -7.15
N ALA A 319 2.36 -23.80 -6.77
CA ALA A 319 1.55 -25.01 -6.61
C ALA A 319 1.49 -25.81 -7.91
N THR A 320 1.14 -25.19 -9.03
CA THR A 320 1.05 -25.87 -10.33
C THR A 320 2.39 -26.48 -10.74
N ARG A 321 3.49 -25.73 -10.64
CA ARG A 321 4.83 -26.25 -11.01
C ARG A 321 5.26 -27.41 -10.11
N TYR A 322 5.02 -27.31 -8.81
CA TYR A 322 5.31 -28.40 -7.89
C TYR A 322 4.45 -29.64 -8.20
N SER A 323 3.18 -29.45 -8.54
CA SER A 323 2.27 -30.53 -8.90
C SER A 323 2.65 -31.26 -10.19
N CYS A 324 3.27 -30.56 -11.15
CA CYS A 324 3.86 -31.19 -12.34
C CYS A 324 5.11 -32.03 -12.05
N LEU A 325 5.72 -31.89 -10.87
CA LEU A 325 6.98 -32.55 -10.51
C LEU A 325 6.76 -33.67 -9.48
N ARG A 326 5.88 -33.43 -8.50
CA ARG A 326 5.65 -34.34 -7.40
C ARG A 326 4.86 -35.55 -7.92
N GLN A 327 5.46 -36.72 -7.84
CA GLN A 327 4.80 -37.99 -8.11
C GLN A 327 4.38 -38.63 -6.78
N GLN A 328 3.11 -39.00 -6.66
CA GLN A 328 2.60 -39.66 -5.46
C GLN A 328 1.21 -40.25 -5.71
N SER A 329 1.01 -41.44 -5.17
CA SER A 329 -0.24 -42.20 -5.18
C SER A 329 -0.61 -42.66 -6.59
N PRO A 330 -0.58 -43.98 -6.86
CA PRO A 330 -0.98 -44.50 -8.17
C PRO A 330 -2.47 -44.26 -8.42
N LEU A 331 -2.83 -44.03 -9.68
CA LEU A 331 -4.22 -43.98 -10.14
C LEU A 331 -4.73 -45.35 -10.61
N ASP A 332 -3.81 -46.21 -11.05
CA ASP A 332 -4.11 -47.53 -11.61
C ASP A 332 -3.49 -48.64 -10.73
N ASP A 333 -4.01 -49.87 -10.89
CA ASP A 333 -3.53 -51.07 -10.18
C ASP A 333 -2.06 -51.43 -10.49
N ASN A 334 -1.45 -50.78 -11.48
CA ASN A 334 -0.04 -50.95 -11.84
C ASN A 334 0.95 -50.34 -10.83
N HIS A 335 0.48 -49.72 -9.74
CA HIS A 335 1.29 -49.17 -8.64
C HIS A 335 2.36 -48.14 -9.05
N THR A 336 2.25 -47.54 -10.24
CA THR A 336 3.14 -46.46 -10.68
C THR A 336 2.62 -45.13 -10.14
N ASP A 337 3.45 -44.42 -9.37
CA ASP A 337 3.13 -43.07 -8.92
C ASP A 337 2.94 -42.14 -10.13
N VAL A 338 1.82 -41.42 -10.15
CA VAL A 338 1.52 -40.40 -11.16
C VAL A 338 1.87 -39.01 -10.64
N HIS A 339 2.01 -38.04 -11.55
CA HIS A 339 2.14 -36.64 -11.15
C HIS A 339 0.89 -36.21 -10.40
N ILE A 340 1.05 -35.51 -9.27
CA ILE A 340 -0.11 -35.21 -8.43
C ILE A 340 -1.13 -34.30 -9.13
N LEU A 341 -0.70 -33.56 -10.15
CA LEU A 341 -1.58 -32.75 -11.00
C LEU A 341 -2.63 -33.59 -11.75
N ASP A 342 -2.34 -34.86 -12.02
CA ASP A 342 -3.24 -35.78 -12.72
C ASP A 342 -4.41 -36.25 -11.84
N HIS A 343 -4.29 -36.08 -10.51
CA HIS A 343 -5.41 -36.32 -9.60
C HIS A 343 -6.47 -35.22 -9.79
N ILE A 344 -7.70 -35.62 -10.13
CA ILE A 344 -8.84 -34.69 -10.37
C ILE A 344 -9.04 -33.71 -9.20
N MET A 345 -8.90 -34.19 -7.96
CA MET A 345 -9.03 -33.35 -6.77
C MET A 345 -8.03 -32.19 -6.75
N LEU A 346 -6.79 -32.42 -7.21
CA LEU A 346 -5.80 -31.36 -7.27
C LEU A 346 -6.06 -30.39 -8.43
N LEU A 347 -6.50 -30.92 -9.57
CA LEU A 347 -6.88 -30.14 -10.74
C LEU A 347 -8.01 -29.15 -10.43
N VAL A 348 -9.07 -29.63 -9.77
CA VAL A 348 -10.23 -28.83 -9.33
C VAL A 348 -9.84 -27.78 -8.30
N ASN A 349 -8.80 -28.00 -7.51
CA ASN A 349 -8.34 -27.00 -6.53
C ASN A 349 -7.38 -25.97 -7.15
N THR A 350 -6.60 -26.35 -8.17
CA THR A 350 -5.51 -25.51 -8.70
C THR A 350 -5.95 -24.65 -9.88
N LEU A 351 -6.64 -25.23 -10.88
CA LEU A 351 -7.01 -24.50 -12.11
C LEU A 351 -7.97 -23.33 -11.85
N PRO A 352 -8.99 -23.43 -10.96
CA PRO A 352 -9.86 -22.30 -10.67
C PRO A 352 -9.11 -21.10 -10.08
N GLN A 353 -8.01 -21.31 -9.35
CA GLN A 353 -7.21 -20.21 -8.80
C GLN A 353 -6.48 -19.43 -9.91
N ILE A 354 -5.98 -20.13 -10.94
CA ILE A 354 -5.39 -19.50 -12.13
C ILE A 354 -6.47 -18.70 -12.87
N ALA A 355 -7.64 -19.30 -13.09
CA ALA A 355 -8.76 -18.64 -13.77
C ALA A 355 -9.22 -17.39 -13.00
N ARG A 356 -9.38 -17.48 -11.67
CA ARG A 356 -9.68 -16.34 -10.78
C ARG A 356 -8.66 -15.23 -10.91
N GLY A 357 -7.36 -15.55 -10.96
CA GLY A 357 -6.32 -14.56 -11.20
C GLY A 357 -6.52 -13.81 -12.53
N VAL A 358 -6.85 -14.50 -13.62
CA VAL A 358 -7.16 -13.82 -14.89
C VAL A 358 -8.41 -12.94 -14.78
N CYS A 359 -9.46 -13.39 -14.08
CA CYS A 359 -10.65 -12.58 -13.85
C CYS A 359 -10.37 -11.34 -13.00
N TYR A 360 -9.63 -11.47 -11.90
CA TYR A 360 -9.24 -10.35 -11.03
C TYR A 360 -8.37 -9.34 -11.76
N ARG A 361 -7.49 -9.79 -12.66
CA ARG A 361 -6.70 -8.92 -13.54
C ARG A 361 -7.58 -8.02 -14.40
N LEU A 362 -8.61 -8.58 -15.03
CA LEU A 362 -9.56 -7.84 -15.86
C LEU A 362 -10.40 -6.87 -15.02
N ALA A 363 -10.91 -7.34 -13.88
CA ALA A 363 -11.67 -6.51 -12.94
C ALA A 363 -10.84 -5.33 -12.43
N ALA A 364 -9.58 -5.55 -12.07
CA ALA A 364 -8.69 -4.50 -11.59
C ALA A 364 -8.39 -3.42 -12.64
N ASP A 365 -8.31 -3.76 -13.93
CA ASP A 365 -8.16 -2.75 -14.98
C ASP A 365 -9.43 -1.97 -15.23
N TRP A 366 -10.57 -2.65 -15.23
CA TRP A 366 -11.86 -1.97 -15.32
C TRP A 366 -12.04 -0.98 -14.17
N LEU A 367 -11.75 -1.42 -12.94
CA LEU A 367 -11.83 -0.61 -11.73
C LEU A 367 -10.88 0.59 -11.76
N TRP A 368 -9.67 0.38 -12.27
CA TRP A 368 -8.70 1.45 -12.45
C TRP A 368 -9.20 2.51 -13.45
N ASN A 369 -9.73 2.07 -14.59
CA ASN A 369 -10.25 2.98 -15.60
C ASN A 369 -11.45 3.78 -15.07
N LEU A 370 -12.29 3.15 -14.24
CA LEU A 370 -13.38 3.84 -13.55
C LEU A 370 -12.84 4.95 -12.62
N TYR A 371 -11.86 4.61 -11.76
CA TYR A 371 -11.22 5.58 -10.87
C TYR A 371 -10.53 6.74 -11.61
N ALA A 372 -9.79 6.44 -12.69
CA ALA A 372 -9.06 7.45 -13.46
C ALA A 372 -9.99 8.47 -14.16
N ASN A 373 -11.18 8.02 -14.58
CA ASN A 373 -12.17 8.89 -15.21
C ASN A 373 -13.02 9.66 -14.18
N LEU A 374 -13.07 9.17 -12.93
CA LEU A 374 -13.82 9.76 -11.82
C LEU A 374 -13.46 11.24 -11.57
N GLY A 375 -12.17 11.57 -11.62
CA GLY A 375 -11.69 12.94 -11.41
C GLY A 375 -12.18 13.94 -12.45
N LYS A 376 -12.51 13.47 -13.66
CA LYS A 376 -13.09 14.27 -14.74
C LYS A 376 -14.60 14.45 -14.59
N ASP A 377 -15.28 13.42 -14.06
CA ASP A 377 -16.74 13.33 -14.04
C ASP A 377 -17.40 13.82 -12.73
N LEU A 378 -16.65 13.91 -11.63
CA LEU A 378 -17.13 14.43 -10.33
C LEU A 378 -17.51 15.92 -10.37
N ALA A 379 -17.08 16.66 -11.39
CA ALA A 379 -17.53 18.04 -11.61
C ALA A 379 -18.98 18.11 -12.15
N GLU A 380 -19.51 17.02 -12.72
CA GLU A 380 -20.75 17.06 -13.51
C GLU A 380 -21.84 16.07 -13.05
N ASN A 381 -21.55 15.03 -12.26
CA ASN A 381 -22.55 13.98 -11.97
C ASN A 381 -22.62 13.46 -10.52
N ALA A 382 -23.70 13.80 -9.81
CA ALA A 382 -24.02 13.32 -8.46
C ALA A 382 -24.35 11.81 -8.38
N ALA A 383 -24.79 11.18 -9.47
CA ALA A 383 -25.10 9.75 -9.50
C ALA A 383 -23.83 8.87 -9.35
N ARG A 384 -22.70 9.31 -9.89
CA ARG A 384 -21.40 8.61 -9.74
C ARG A 384 -20.82 8.75 -8.33
N ALA A 385 -21.19 9.79 -7.59
CA ALA A 385 -20.84 9.92 -6.18
C ALA A 385 -21.46 8.81 -5.31
N LEU A 386 -22.65 8.31 -5.69
CA LEU A 386 -23.30 7.19 -5.01
C LEU A 386 -22.62 5.84 -5.33
N GLU A 387 -22.15 5.64 -6.56
CA GLU A 387 -21.34 4.45 -6.92
C GLU A 387 -20.03 4.40 -6.13
N ILE A 388 -19.35 5.54 -5.95
CA ILE A 388 -18.16 5.65 -5.09
C ILE A 388 -18.49 5.28 -3.64
N SER A 389 -19.60 5.80 -3.09
CA SER A 389 -20.04 5.47 -1.74
C SER A 389 -20.34 3.98 -1.59
N ALA A 390 -20.90 3.34 -2.62
CA ALA A 390 -21.07 1.89 -2.66
C ALA A 390 -19.72 1.14 -2.70
N MET A 391 -18.74 1.61 -3.48
CA MET A 391 -17.37 1.05 -3.49
C MET A 391 -16.63 1.28 -2.16
N GLU A 392 -16.95 2.36 -1.44
CA GLU A 392 -16.47 2.67 -0.10
C GLU A 392 -17.11 1.79 0.98
N GLN A 393 -18.35 1.35 0.78
CA GLN A 393 -19.06 0.46 1.71
C GLN A 393 -18.83 -1.02 1.40
N THR A 394 -18.39 -1.36 0.19
CA THR A 394 -18.08 -2.73 -0.19
C THR A 394 -16.65 -3.07 0.28
N PRO A 395 -16.48 -4.01 1.22
CA PRO A 395 -15.14 -4.46 1.58
C PRO A 395 -14.49 -5.16 0.38
N PRO A 396 -13.17 -5.06 0.17
CA PRO A 396 -12.45 -5.96 -0.73
C PRO A 396 -12.57 -7.44 -0.31
N GLY A 397 -13.21 -7.68 0.83
CA GLY A 397 -13.52 -8.95 1.47
C GLY A 397 -13.95 -10.09 0.57
N LEU A 398 -14.65 -9.90 -0.56
CA LEU A 398 -14.94 -11.06 -1.44
C LEU A 398 -13.67 -11.63 -2.09
N ALA A 399 -12.75 -10.79 -2.54
CA ALA A 399 -11.46 -11.26 -3.07
C ALA A 399 -10.49 -11.63 -1.95
N GLU A 400 -10.56 -10.99 -0.79
CA GLU A 400 -9.65 -11.26 0.34
C GLU A 400 -10.07 -12.48 1.19
N SER A 401 -11.39 -12.73 1.35
CA SER A 401 -11.94 -13.80 2.19
C SER A 401 -12.02 -15.14 1.45
N GLU A 402 -12.17 -15.15 0.13
CA GLU A 402 -12.07 -16.37 -0.69
C GLU A 402 -10.67 -16.99 -0.69
N HIS A 403 -9.68 -16.30 -0.09
CA HIS A 403 -8.32 -16.77 0.14
C HIS A 403 -8.04 -17.19 1.58
N ALA A 404 -8.93 -16.87 2.52
CA ALA A 404 -8.95 -17.46 3.85
C ALA A 404 -9.64 -18.83 3.78
N SER A 405 -9.26 -19.77 4.63
CA SER A 405 -9.95 -21.06 4.69
C SER A 405 -11.45 -20.85 4.97
N PRO A 406 -12.35 -21.71 4.46
CA PRO A 406 -13.79 -21.59 4.73
C PRO A 406 -14.12 -21.45 6.24
N GLU A 407 -13.32 -22.08 7.11
CA GLU A 407 -13.46 -22.01 8.58
C GLU A 407 -13.10 -20.62 9.17
N GLU A 408 -12.24 -19.84 8.51
CA GLU A 408 -11.87 -18.48 8.94
C GLU A 408 -12.92 -17.45 8.55
N VAL A 409 -13.62 -17.65 7.44
CA VAL A 409 -14.74 -16.80 7.00
C VAL A 409 -15.95 -16.99 7.92
N GLU A 410 -16.22 -18.22 8.37
CA GLU A 410 -17.32 -18.54 9.28
C GLU A 410 -17.08 -17.98 10.70
N ARG A 411 -15.82 -17.94 11.16
CA ARG A 411 -15.46 -17.33 12.45
C ARG A 411 -15.41 -15.80 12.43
N ALA A 412 -15.21 -15.18 11.26
CA ALA A 412 -15.25 -13.72 11.11
C ALA A 412 -16.68 -13.17 10.94
N ALA A 413 -17.67 -14.05 10.74
CA ALA A 413 -19.08 -13.70 10.54
C ALA A 413 -19.94 -13.83 11.82
N VAL A 414 -19.33 -14.14 12.97
CA VAL A 414 -19.94 -14.17 14.31
C VAL A 414 -19.22 -13.15 15.19
#